data_AF-A0A2K8SVB3-F1
#
_entry.id   AF-A0A2K8SVB3-F1
#
_cell.length_a   1.000
_cell.length_b   1.000
_cell.length_c   1.000
_cell.angle_alpha   90.00
_cell.angle_beta   90.00
_cell.angle_gamma   90.00
#
_symmetry.space_group_name_H-M   'P 1'
#
loop_
_entity.id
_entity.type
_entity.pdbx_description
1 polymer ?
#
loop_
_entity_poly.entity_id
_entity_poly.type
_entity_poly.pdbx_seq_one_letter_code
_entity_poly.pdbx_strand_id
1 'polypeptide(L)'
;MIQTPTISNYVASSQYQAVADDALKDEDNAAWVMTLEYQTRVEWIERIRWIRLIDRLAEDEMLNANHSQFQQFQHNWNQLLRGTMVEPGCPHQDVLLRMQACWFNQASELYNNTQIQAWSHYLQAIAHYHTTKFTITTLQDYETMALGLSGSFFQVFPYITLHYQPSVAYLGVVDQFFNNLRDLQEDAQQGICYFYFSPLSHSGMAPLTRRMGKLAIKAVVRWLLSKENSKPSVSTST
;
A
#
# COMPACT_ATOMS: atom_id res chain seq x y z
N MET A 1 -28.80 -19.03 8.61
CA MET A 1 -27.36 -19.03 8.24
C MET A 1 -26.83 -17.65 8.55
N ILE A 2 -25.93 -17.53 9.52
CA ILE A 2 -25.22 -16.28 9.76
C ILE A 2 -24.20 -16.19 8.62
N GLN A 3 -24.43 -15.31 7.65
CA GLN A 3 -23.42 -15.02 6.63
C GLN A 3 -22.20 -14.45 7.34
N THR A 4 -21.07 -15.11 7.20
CA THR A 4 -19.79 -14.57 7.62
C THR A 4 -19.54 -13.30 6.80
N PRO A 5 -19.31 -12.14 7.42
CA PRO A 5 -19.05 -10.91 6.67
C PRO A 5 -17.77 -11.07 5.83
N THR A 6 -17.85 -10.74 4.54
CA THR A 6 -16.74 -10.80 3.55
C THR A 6 -16.07 -9.44 3.42
N ILE A 7 -14.74 -9.38 3.24
CA ILE A 7 -13.99 -8.10 3.23
C ILE A 7 -14.35 -7.24 2.03
N SER A 8 -14.62 -7.85 0.88
CA SER A 8 -15.10 -7.23 -0.38
C SER A 8 -16.28 -6.28 -0.18
N ASN A 9 -17.25 -6.66 0.67
CA ASN A 9 -18.41 -5.83 1.00
C ASN A 9 -18.04 -4.55 1.77
N TYR A 10 -16.90 -4.55 2.46
CA TYR A 10 -16.43 -3.38 3.19
C TYR A 10 -15.53 -2.49 2.35
N VAL A 11 -14.88 -2.98 1.29
CA VAL A 11 -13.90 -2.23 0.48
C VAL A 11 -14.43 -1.81 -0.90
N ALA A 12 -15.76 -1.84 -1.08
CA ALA A 12 -16.48 -1.31 -2.25
C ALA A 12 -16.11 -1.96 -3.61
N SER A 13 -15.77 -3.25 -3.62
CA SER A 13 -15.29 -4.00 -4.81
C SER A 13 -16.29 -4.08 -5.98
N SER A 14 -17.52 -3.62 -5.83
CA SER A 14 -18.58 -3.69 -6.85
C SER A 14 -19.04 -2.34 -7.40
N GLN A 15 -18.44 -1.21 -7.00
CA GLN A 15 -18.93 0.13 -7.32
C GLN A 15 -18.28 0.80 -8.55
N TYR A 16 -17.27 0.16 -9.15
CA TYR A 16 -16.51 0.69 -10.30
C TYR A 16 -16.42 -0.38 -11.41
N GLN A 17 -16.25 0.04 -12.67
CA GLN A 17 -16.16 -0.86 -13.84
C GLN A 17 -14.86 -1.69 -13.79
N ALA A 18 -14.82 -2.72 -12.95
CA ALA A 18 -13.65 -3.56 -12.75
C ALA A 18 -13.51 -4.63 -13.85
N VAL A 19 -12.28 -4.82 -14.34
CA VAL A 19 -11.88 -5.93 -15.19
C VAL A 19 -11.55 -7.13 -14.27
N ALA A 20 -12.39 -8.16 -14.29
CA ALA A 20 -12.19 -9.47 -13.62
C ALA A 20 -11.91 -9.48 -12.08
N ASP A 21 -13.00 -9.70 -11.32
CA ASP A 21 -13.12 -10.17 -9.93
C ASP A 21 -12.20 -9.55 -8.85
N ASP A 22 -12.16 -8.22 -8.79
CA ASP A 22 -11.58 -7.44 -7.68
C ASP A 22 -12.07 -7.89 -6.30
N ALA A 23 -13.31 -8.38 -6.21
CA ALA A 23 -13.85 -8.92 -4.97
C ALA A 23 -13.09 -10.18 -4.52
N LEU A 24 -12.74 -11.08 -5.45
CA LEU A 24 -11.91 -12.25 -5.17
C LEU A 24 -10.48 -11.85 -4.78
N LYS A 25 -9.88 -10.88 -5.47
CA LYS A 25 -8.55 -10.34 -5.12
C LYS A 25 -8.56 -9.70 -3.72
N ASP A 26 -9.64 -9.02 -3.35
CA ASP A 26 -9.82 -8.44 -2.03
C ASP A 26 -9.98 -9.51 -0.94
N GLU A 27 -10.76 -10.57 -1.21
CA GLU A 27 -10.85 -11.72 -0.30
C GLU A 27 -9.48 -12.40 -0.13
N ASP A 28 -8.76 -12.70 -1.21
CA ASP A 28 -7.46 -13.39 -1.14
C ASP A 28 -6.41 -12.57 -0.37
N ASN A 29 -6.38 -11.24 -0.58
CA ASN A 29 -5.35 -10.39 0.02
C ASN A 29 -5.67 -9.96 1.47
N ALA A 30 -6.95 -9.89 1.84
CA ALA A 30 -7.36 -9.24 3.08
C ALA A 30 -8.40 -9.99 3.93
N ALA A 31 -8.91 -11.16 3.53
CA ALA A 31 -9.92 -11.89 4.33
C ALA A 31 -9.44 -12.23 5.75
N TRP A 32 -8.13 -12.40 5.95
CA TRP A 32 -7.55 -12.64 7.27
C TRP A 32 -7.87 -11.52 8.28
N VAL A 33 -8.12 -10.29 7.82
CA VAL A 33 -8.54 -9.15 8.67
C VAL A 33 -9.85 -9.45 9.39
N MET A 34 -10.73 -10.26 8.78
CA MET A 34 -12.01 -10.67 9.38
C MET A 34 -11.84 -11.63 10.56
N THR A 35 -10.63 -12.13 10.81
CA THR A 35 -10.31 -12.96 11.98
C THR A 35 -9.83 -12.13 13.18
N LEU A 36 -9.53 -10.85 12.98
CA LEU A 36 -9.02 -9.96 14.04
C LEU A 36 -10.12 -9.55 15.02
N GLU A 37 -9.71 -9.15 16.23
CA GLU A 37 -10.60 -8.52 17.21
C GLU A 37 -11.29 -7.29 16.64
N TYR A 38 -12.50 -6.99 17.10
CA TYR A 38 -13.37 -5.99 16.46
C TYR A 38 -12.71 -4.61 16.29
N GLN A 39 -12.06 -4.09 17.34
CA GLN A 39 -11.43 -2.76 17.28
C GLN A 39 -10.28 -2.73 16.28
N THR A 40 -9.37 -3.71 16.36
CA THR A 40 -8.26 -3.88 15.41
C THR A 40 -8.77 -4.05 13.99
N ARG A 41 -9.81 -4.85 13.78
CA ARG A 41 -10.43 -5.09 12.48
C ARG A 41 -10.93 -3.79 11.85
N VAL A 42 -11.63 -2.94 12.61
CA VAL A 42 -12.15 -1.67 12.10
C VAL A 42 -11.02 -0.76 11.62
N GLU A 43 -9.93 -0.65 12.39
CA GLU A 43 -8.78 0.17 12.00
C GLU A 43 -8.09 -0.35 10.73
N TRP A 44 -7.91 -1.68 10.63
CA TRP A 44 -7.34 -2.32 9.44
C TRP A 44 -8.22 -2.12 8.21
N ILE A 45 -9.53 -2.37 8.32
CA ILE A 45 -10.49 -2.16 7.23
C ILE A 45 -10.44 -0.72 6.76
N GLU A 46 -10.36 0.24 7.67
CA GLU A 46 -10.32 1.66 7.30
C GLU A 46 -9.06 2.00 6.49
N ARG A 47 -7.89 1.44 6.82
CA ARG A 47 -6.68 1.63 6.01
C ARG A 47 -6.79 1.00 4.64
N ILE A 48 -7.32 -0.22 4.56
CA ILE A 48 -7.50 -0.92 3.27
C ILE A 48 -8.45 -0.13 2.38
N ARG A 49 -9.55 0.42 2.94
CA ARG A 49 -10.48 1.28 2.20
C ARG A 49 -9.81 2.49 1.59
N TRP A 50 -8.93 3.17 2.33
CA TRP A 50 -8.21 4.32 1.82
C TRP A 50 -7.32 3.95 0.65
N ILE A 51 -6.54 2.87 0.79
CA ILE A 51 -5.65 2.36 -0.27
C ILE A 51 -6.47 2.02 -1.52
N ARG A 52 -7.54 1.22 -1.37
CA ARG A 52 -8.41 0.83 -2.49
C ARG A 52 -9.09 2.01 -3.17
N LEU A 53 -9.52 3.00 -2.41
CA LEU A 53 -10.08 4.23 -2.99
C LEU A 53 -9.04 4.88 -3.91
N ILE A 54 -7.82 5.09 -3.43
CA ILE A 54 -6.77 5.76 -4.20
C ILE A 54 -6.38 5.00 -5.45
N ASP A 55 -6.17 3.68 -5.34
CA ASP A 55 -5.86 2.84 -6.49
C ASP A 55 -6.93 3.01 -7.58
N ARG A 56 -8.21 2.95 -7.21
CA ARG A 56 -9.34 3.10 -8.14
C ARG A 56 -9.46 4.49 -8.72
N LEU A 57 -9.29 5.54 -7.92
CA LEU A 57 -9.33 6.91 -8.45
C LEU A 57 -8.21 7.12 -9.48
N ALA A 58 -7.02 6.60 -9.22
CA ALA A 58 -5.90 6.72 -10.13
C ALA A 58 -6.07 5.86 -11.40
N GLU A 59 -6.58 4.64 -11.25
CA GLU A 59 -6.89 3.76 -12.39
C GLU A 59 -8.00 4.35 -13.28
N ASP A 60 -9.08 4.86 -12.68
CA ASP A 60 -10.17 5.50 -13.42
C ASP A 60 -9.68 6.75 -14.18
N GLU A 61 -8.85 7.60 -13.57
CA GLU A 61 -8.23 8.73 -14.29
C GLU A 61 -7.28 8.29 -15.41
N MET A 62 -6.52 7.21 -15.20
CA MET A 62 -5.61 6.66 -16.20
C MET A 62 -6.38 6.15 -17.43
N LEU A 63 -7.52 5.50 -17.22
CA LEU A 63 -8.39 4.99 -18.29
C LEU A 63 -9.24 6.10 -18.93
N ASN A 64 -9.68 7.08 -18.12
CA ASN A 64 -10.57 8.17 -18.52
C ASN A 64 -9.93 9.53 -18.23
N ALA A 65 -9.16 10.07 -19.18
CA ALA A 65 -8.41 11.33 -19.01
C ALA A 65 -9.27 12.60 -18.72
N ASN A 66 -10.60 12.51 -18.80
CA ASN A 66 -11.52 13.59 -18.42
C ASN A 66 -11.88 13.57 -16.92
N HIS A 67 -11.55 12.51 -16.20
CA HIS A 67 -11.74 12.42 -14.76
C HIS A 67 -10.53 13.06 -14.05
N SER A 68 -10.79 13.71 -12.92
CA SER A 68 -9.77 14.40 -12.11
C SER A 68 -9.96 14.16 -10.61
N GLN A 69 -10.61 13.06 -10.23
CA GLN A 69 -10.93 12.74 -8.83
C GLN A 69 -9.69 12.42 -7.97
N PHE A 70 -8.72 11.66 -8.48
CA PHE A 70 -7.45 11.41 -7.81
C PHE A 70 -6.61 12.69 -7.68
N GLN A 71 -6.52 13.50 -8.75
CA GLN A 71 -5.84 14.80 -8.68
C GLN A 71 -6.50 15.74 -7.66
N GLN A 72 -7.83 15.78 -7.61
CA GLN A 72 -8.58 16.53 -6.59
C GLN A 72 -8.32 15.98 -5.18
N PHE A 73 -8.29 14.66 -5.00
CA PHE A 73 -7.92 14.05 -3.73
C PHE A 73 -6.51 14.47 -3.29
N GLN A 74 -5.52 14.40 -4.19
CA GLN A 74 -4.14 14.83 -3.92
C GLN A 74 -4.07 16.32 -3.56
N HIS A 75 -4.83 17.17 -4.24
CA HIS A 75 -4.93 18.58 -3.91
C HIS A 75 -5.42 18.76 -2.47
N ASN A 76 -6.54 18.13 -2.12
CA ASN A 76 -7.15 18.25 -0.79
C ASN A 76 -6.26 17.65 0.32
N TRP A 77 -5.56 16.55 0.04
CA TRP A 77 -4.55 15.98 0.94
C TRP A 77 -3.42 16.99 1.21
N ASN A 78 -2.90 17.64 0.17
CA ASN A 78 -1.85 18.64 0.30
C ASN A 78 -2.31 19.88 1.08
N GLN A 79 -3.59 20.25 0.99
CA GLN A 79 -4.18 21.29 1.84
C GLN A 79 -4.15 20.85 3.30
N LEU A 80 -4.66 19.65 3.62
CA LEU A 80 -4.66 19.09 4.97
C LEU A 80 -3.25 19.07 5.59
N LEU A 81 -2.23 18.68 4.82
CA LEU A 81 -0.82 18.71 5.25
C LEU A 81 -0.31 20.10 5.64
N ARG A 82 -0.82 21.17 5.01
CA ARG A 82 -0.42 22.56 5.28
C ARG A 82 -1.12 23.16 6.51
N GLY A 83 -1.92 22.37 7.22
CA GLY A 83 -2.61 22.80 8.43
C GLY A 83 -3.95 23.48 8.17
N THR A 84 -4.51 23.35 6.96
CA THR A 84 -5.90 23.76 6.70
C THR A 84 -6.86 22.64 7.10
N MET A 85 -8.05 23.01 7.58
CA MET A 85 -9.15 22.07 7.77
C MET A 85 -9.57 21.48 6.42
N VAL A 86 -10.12 20.26 6.43
CA VAL A 86 -10.72 19.67 5.23
C VAL A 86 -11.79 20.62 4.69
N GLU A 87 -11.68 21.01 3.42
CA GLU A 87 -12.61 21.94 2.78
C GLU A 87 -14.05 21.37 2.79
N PRO A 88 -15.06 22.11 3.26
CA PRO A 88 -16.44 21.65 3.25
C PRO A 88 -16.95 21.41 1.83
N GLY A 89 -17.56 20.25 1.58
CA GLY A 89 -18.13 19.90 0.28
C GLY A 89 -17.12 19.44 -0.77
N CYS A 90 -15.84 19.30 -0.42
CA CYS A 90 -14.86 18.75 -1.34
C CYS A 90 -15.12 17.26 -1.63
N PRO A 91 -14.74 16.75 -2.82
CA PRO A 91 -14.84 15.32 -3.09
C PRO A 91 -14.04 14.51 -2.07
N HIS A 92 -14.63 13.39 -1.62
CA HIS A 92 -14.06 12.49 -0.60
C HIS A 92 -13.80 13.18 0.76
N GLN A 93 -14.54 14.25 1.07
CA GLN A 93 -14.46 14.97 2.35
C GLN A 93 -14.55 14.02 3.56
N ASP A 94 -15.45 13.04 3.51
CA ASP A 94 -15.68 12.11 4.61
C ASP A 94 -14.43 11.24 4.90
N VAL A 95 -13.73 10.81 3.86
CA VAL A 95 -12.47 10.06 3.96
C VAL A 95 -11.37 10.94 4.55
N LEU A 96 -11.22 12.16 4.04
CA LEU A 96 -10.22 13.12 4.52
C LEU A 96 -10.45 13.50 5.98
N LEU A 97 -11.71 13.66 6.41
CA LEU A 97 -12.06 13.91 7.81
C LEU A 97 -11.70 12.71 8.71
N ARG A 98 -11.92 11.48 8.24
CA ARG A 98 -11.50 10.28 8.98
C ARG A 98 -9.98 10.16 9.07
N MET A 99 -9.24 10.46 8.01
CA MET A 99 -7.77 10.55 8.03
C MET A 99 -7.28 11.62 9.00
N GLN A 100 -7.90 12.81 8.98
CA GLN A 100 -7.59 13.90 9.91
C GLN A 100 -7.78 13.47 11.36
N ALA A 101 -8.96 12.93 11.69
CA ALA A 101 -9.26 12.43 13.04
C ALA A 101 -8.29 11.34 13.48
N CYS A 102 -7.83 10.50 12.54
CA CYS A 102 -6.96 9.39 12.85
C CYS A 102 -5.50 9.80 13.06
N TRP A 103 -4.95 10.67 12.21
CA TRP A 103 -3.52 10.99 12.22
C TRP A 103 -3.17 12.36 12.80
N PHE A 104 -4.03 13.35 12.64
CA PHE A 104 -3.68 14.74 12.98
C PHE A 104 -4.19 15.14 14.37
N ASN A 105 -5.23 14.48 14.87
CA ASN A 105 -5.87 14.84 16.15
C ASN A 105 -5.41 13.99 17.35
N GLN A 106 -4.40 13.12 17.18
CA GLN A 106 -3.92 12.23 18.25
C GLN A 106 -2.57 12.69 18.82
N ALA A 107 -2.36 12.48 20.12
CA ALA A 107 -1.19 12.94 20.88
C ALA A 107 0.15 12.26 20.49
N SER A 108 0.15 11.20 19.66
CA SER A 108 1.38 10.53 19.22
C SER A 108 1.92 11.14 17.93
N GLU A 109 2.46 12.36 18.03
CA GLU A 109 2.93 13.13 16.87
C GLU A 109 3.96 12.36 16.02
N LEU A 110 4.91 11.65 16.66
CA LEU A 110 5.97 10.94 15.93
C LEU A 110 5.47 9.74 15.10
N TYR A 111 4.57 8.92 15.67
CA TYR A 111 4.03 7.76 14.97
C TYR A 111 3.18 8.20 13.77
N ASN A 112 2.29 9.17 14.01
CA ASN A 112 1.41 9.69 12.98
C ASN A 112 2.19 10.40 11.87
N ASN A 113 3.26 11.12 12.19
CA ASN A 113 4.12 11.74 11.19
C ASN A 113 4.71 10.70 10.21
N THR A 114 5.10 9.51 10.69
CA THR A 114 5.60 8.46 9.78
C THR A 114 4.52 7.89 8.87
N GLN A 115 3.30 7.69 9.37
CA GLN A 115 2.19 7.21 8.54
C GLN A 115 1.73 8.27 7.53
N ILE A 116 1.69 9.54 7.93
CA ILE A 116 1.40 10.68 7.05
C ILE A 116 2.44 10.78 5.93
N GLN A 117 3.73 10.63 6.26
CA GLN A 117 4.82 10.62 5.28
C GLN A 117 4.70 9.44 4.32
N ALA A 118 4.47 8.24 4.85
CA ALA A 118 4.27 7.04 4.04
C ALA A 118 3.07 7.17 3.10
N TRP A 119 1.93 7.66 3.60
CA TRP A 119 0.75 7.93 2.77
C TRP A 119 1.02 8.97 1.69
N SER A 120 1.73 10.06 2.04
CA SER A 120 2.09 11.10 1.06
C SER A 120 3.02 10.57 -0.03
N HIS A 121 4.00 9.75 0.33
CA HIS A 121 4.88 9.09 -0.63
C HIS A 121 4.11 8.11 -1.52
N TYR A 122 3.16 7.35 -0.96
CA TYR A 122 2.30 6.46 -1.73
C TYR A 122 1.45 7.23 -2.76
N LEU A 123 0.82 8.34 -2.37
CA LEU A 123 0.08 9.20 -3.30
C LEU A 123 0.97 9.74 -4.44
N GLN A 124 2.20 10.15 -4.13
CA GLN A 124 3.16 10.61 -5.13
C GLN A 124 3.58 9.48 -6.07
N ALA A 125 3.81 8.28 -5.53
CA ALA A 125 4.17 7.10 -6.30
C ALA A 125 3.04 6.68 -7.25
N ILE A 126 1.78 6.63 -6.77
CA ILE A 126 0.62 6.35 -7.63
C ILE A 126 0.55 7.35 -8.78
N ALA A 127 0.66 8.66 -8.51
CA ALA A 127 0.65 9.67 -9.57
C ALA A 127 1.79 9.53 -10.59
N HIS A 128 2.95 9.03 -10.15
CA HIS A 128 4.10 8.85 -11.03
C HIS A 128 4.03 7.56 -11.86
N TYR A 129 3.56 6.47 -11.25
CA TYR A 129 3.64 5.13 -11.82
C TYR A 129 2.34 4.65 -12.48
N HIS A 130 1.17 5.13 -12.06
CA HIS A 130 -0.11 4.88 -12.75
C HIS A 130 -0.28 5.87 -13.91
N THR A 131 0.56 5.72 -14.94
CA THR A 131 0.46 6.49 -16.17
C THR A 131 0.53 5.56 -17.38
N THR A 132 -0.15 5.91 -18.47
CA THR A 132 -0.27 5.08 -19.70
C THR A 132 1.06 4.89 -20.46
N LYS A 133 2.16 5.51 -20.02
CA LYS A 133 3.47 5.49 -20.71
C LYS A 133 4.64 5.17 -19.79
N PHE A 134 4.39 4.68 -18.59
CA PHE A 134 5.47 4.34 -17.68
C PHE A 134 6.21 3.08 -18.16
N THR A 135 7.54 3.11 -18.12
CA THR A 135 8.38 1.96 -18.48
C THR A 135 9.44 1.73 -17.41
N ILE A 136 9.59 0.48 -17.00
CA ILE A 136 10.63 0.04 -16.07
C ILE A 136 11.87 -0.35 -16.89
N THR A 137 12.93 0.46 -16.80
CA THR A 137 14.14 0.29 -17.63
C THR A 137 15.30 -0.34 -16.87
N THR A 138 15.23 -0.39 -15.55
CA THR A 138 16.24 -1.03 -14.70
C THR A 138 15.62 -1.76 -13.52
N LEU A 139 16.40 -2.66 -12.91
CA LEU A 139 16.06 -3.25 -11.62
C LEU A 139 15.89 -2.19 -10.51
N GLN A 140 16.65 -1.09 -10.59
CA GLN A 140 16.54 0.01 -9.62
C GLN A 140 15.22 0.78 -9.79
N ASP A 141 14.75 0.96 -11.01
CA ASP A 141 13.45 1.58 -11.29
C ASP A 141 12.33 0.74 -10.68
N TYR A 142 12.43 -0.58 -10.83
CA TYR A 142 11.49 -1.53 -10.24
C TYR A 142 11.48 -1.46 -8.71
N GLU A 143 12.66 -1.50 -8.09
CA GLU A 143 12.78 -1.40 -6.62
C GLU A 143 12.22 -0.06 -6.11
N THR A 144 12.46 1.03 -6.83
CA THR A 144 11.97 2.37 -6.47
C THR A 144 10.45 2.45 -6.59
N MET A 145 9.89 1.89 -7.66
CA MET A 145 8.45 1.78 -7.87
C MET A 145 7.79 0.95 -6.77
N ALA A 146 8.26 -0.28 -6.54
CA ALA A 146 7.69 -1.16 -5.54
C ALA A 146 7.79 -0.59 -4.12
N LEU A 147 8.86 0.13 -3.80
CA LEU A 147 9.03 0.79 -2.50
C LEU A 147 8.11 2.01 -2.36
N GLY A 148 7.94 2.79 -3.42
CA GLY A 148 7.02 3.93 -3.44
C GLY A 148 5.55 3.51 -3.39
N LEU A 149 5.19 2.40 -4.03
CA LEU A 149 3.83 1.83 -4.01
C LEU A 149 3.61 1.01 -2.75
N SER A 150 3.67 -0.33 -2.85
CA SER A 150 3.41 -1.23 -1.72
C SER A 150 4.30 -1.01 -0.51
N GLY A 151 5.57 -0.65 -0.71
CA GLY A 151 6.44 -0.35 0.43
C GLY A 151 5.94 0.84 1.26
N SER A 152 5.29 1.83 0.64
CA SER A 152 4.75 2.99 1.35
C SER A 152 3.39 2.69 1.95
N PHE A 153 2.45 2.05 1.23
CA PHE A 153 1.14 1.78 1.84
C PHE A 153 1.21 0.74 2.97
N PHE A 154 2.14 -0.23 2.93
CA PHE A 154 2.30 -1.18 4.03
C PHE A 154 2.65 -0.47 5.35
N GLN A 155 3.32 0.69 5.29
CA GLN A 155 3.68 1.50 6.46
C GLN A 155 2.50 2.31 7.05
N VAL A 156 1.37 2.33 6.35
CA VAL A 156 0.13 3.05 6.72
C VAL A 156 -0.75 2.22 7.66
N PHE A 157 -0.55 0.89 7.69
CA PHE A 157 -1.31 -0.01 8.57
C PHE A 157 -1.11 0.29 10.06
N PRO A 158 -2.12 0.04 10.90
CA PRO A 158 -2.05 0.36 12.32
C PRO A 158 -1.05 -0.56 13.06
N TYR A 159 -0.60 -0.11 14.23
CA TYR A 159 0.28 -0.84 15.16
C TYR A 159 1.72 -1.12 14.69
N ILE A 160 2.20 -0.45 13.64
CA ILE A 160 3.58 -0.58 13.16
C ILE A 160 4.51 0.35 13.92
N THR A 161 5.24 -0.18 14.89
CA THR A 161 6.20 0.67 15.64
C THR A 161 7.30 1.20 14.72
N LEU A 162 7.86 2.37 15.08
CA LEU A 162 8.95 3.04 14.32
C LEU A 162 10.13 2.10 14.01
N HIS A 163 10.40 1.15 14.90
CA HIS A 163 11.47 0.18 14.73
C HIS A 163 11.22 -0.79 13.54
N TYR A 164 9.96 -1.15 13.30
CA TYR A 164 9.57 -2.11 12.25
C TYR A 164 9.26 -1.45 10.90
N GLN A 165 9.10 -0.13 10.85
CA GLN A 165 8.74 0.61 9.63
C GLN A 165 9.60 0.22 8.40
N PRO A 166 10.95 0.21 8.49
CA PRO A 166 11.76 -0.19 7.33
C PRO A 166 11.53 -1.63 6.87
N SER A 167 11.30 -2.56 7.80
CA SER A 167 11.07 -3.98 7.48
C SER A 167 9.71 -4.18 6.83
N VAL A 168 8.69 -3.47 7.31
CA VAL A 168 7.34 -3.49 6.73
C VAL A 168 7.34 -2.92 5.32
N ALA A 169 8.12 -1.87 5.05
CA ALA A 169 8.30 -1.37 3.69
C ALA A 169 8.86 -2.44 2.73
N TYR A 170 9.86 -3.21 3.17
CA TYR A 170 10.39 -4.30 2.34
C TYR A 170 9.44 -5.49 2.19
N LEU A 171 8.57 -5.75 3.17
CA LEU A 171 7.49 -6.72 3.01
C LEU A 171 6.52 -6.28 1.90
N GLY A 172 6.15 -5.00 1.87
CA GLY A 172 5.35 -4.44 0.78
C GLY A 172 6.02 -4.59 -0.59
N VAL A 173 7.34 -4.39 -0.69
CA VAL A 173 8.07 -4.64 -1.94
C VAL A 173 7.97 -6.10 -2.39
N VAL A 174 8.08 -7.06 -1.47
CA VAL A 174 7.94 -8.49 -1.78
C VAL A 174 6.51 -8.83 -2.21
N ASP A 175 5.51 -8.26 -1.53
CA ASP A 175 4.10 -8.41 -1.88
C ASP A 175 3.81 -7.91 -3.30
N GLN A 176 4.25 -6.68 -3.63
CA GLN A 176 4.13 -6.12 -4.98
C GLN A 176 4.74 -7.01 -6.04
N PHE A 177 5.88 -7.63 -5.76
CA PHE A 177 6.54 -8.52 -6.71
C PHE A 177 5.70 -9.75 -7.02
N PHE A 178 5.13 -10.39 -6.01
CA PHE A 178 4.26 -11.54 -6.25
C PHE A 178 2.92 -11.13 -6.88
N ASN A 179 2.38 -9.97 -6.54
CA ASN A 179 1.21 -9.41 -7.22
C ASN A 179 1.49 -9.20 -8.71
N ASN A 180 2.57 -8.50 -9.08
CA ASN A 180 2.91 -8.29 -10.49
C ASN A 180 3.20 -9.59 -11.24
N LEU A 181 3.76 -10.61 -10.56
CA LEU A 181 3.97 -11.93 -11.17
C LEU A 181 2.65 -12.66 -11.42
N ARG A 182 1.74 -12.63 -10.45
CA ARG A 182 0.41 -13.23 -10.56
C ARG A 182 -0.39 -12.57 -11.67
N ASP A 183 -0.33 -11.25 -11.76
CA ASP A 183 -1.16 -10.44 -12.64
C ASP A 183 -0.50 -10.18 -14.01
N LEU A 184 0.70 -10.74 -14.25
CA LEU A 184 1.50 -10.52 -15.47
C LEU A 184 0.71 -10.70 -16.78
N GLN A 185 -0.15 -11.72 -16.85
CA GLN A 185 -0.95 -11.96 -18.05
C GLN A 185 -2.03 -10.90 -18.23
N GLU A 186 -2.70 -10.50 -17.14
CA GLU A 186 -3.75 -9.49 -17.14
C GLU A 186 -3.17 -8.12 -17.50
N ASP A 187 -2.06 -7.74 -16.87
CA ASP A 187 -1.34 -6.49 -17.15
C ASP A 187 -0.86 -6.45 -18.60
N ALA A 188 -0.29 -7.54 -19.11
CA ALA A 188 0.18 -7.61 -20.49
C ALA A 188 -0.95 -7.45 -21.53
N GLN A 189 -2.16 -7.94 -21.23
CA GLN A 189 -3.34 -7.72 -22.09
C GLN A 189 -3.75 -6.25 -22.14
N GLN A 190 -3.44 -5.47 -21.10
CA GLN A 190 -3.66 -4.04 -21.04
C GLN A 190 -2.46 -3.22 -21.57
N GLY A 191 -1.40 -3.89 -22.03
CA GLY A 191 -0.17 -3.24 -22.50
C GLY A 191 0.74 -2.74 -21.38
N ILE A 192 0.52 -3.20 -20.16
CA ILE A 192 1.30 -2.85 -18.96
C ILE A 192 2.36 -3.92 -18.72
N CYS A 193 3.59 -3.51 -18.43
CA CYS A 193 4.66 -4.41 -18.01
C CYS A 193 5.52 -3.77 -16.94
N TYR A 194 5.43 -4.30 -15.72
CA TYR A 194 6.23 -3.85 -14.59
C TYR A 194 7.62 -4.50 -14.52
N PHE A 195 7.94 -5.44 -15.42
CA PHE A 195 9.20 -6.17 -15.36
C PHE A 195 10.26 -5.60 -16.29
N TYR A 196 11.45 -5.36 -15.73
CA TYR A 196 12.64 -5.11 -16.52
C TYR A 196 13.08 -6.38 -17.24
N PHE A 197 13.10 -6.36 -18.57
CA PHE A 197 13.77 -7.37 -19.39
C PHE A 197 15.10 -6.79 -19.89
N SER A 198 16.22 -7.32 -19.39
CA SER A 198 17.52 -6.98 -19.96
C SER A 198 17.65 -7.60 -21.34
N PRO A 199 17.90 -6.83 -22.41
CA PRO A 199 18.13 -7.40 -23.75
C PRO A 199 19.34 -8.33 -23.81
N LEU A 200 20.24 -8.27 -22.81
CA LEU A 200 21.50 -8.99 -22.76
C LEU A 200 21.44 -10.29 -21.95
N SER A 201 20.33 -10.60 -21.26
CA SER A 201 20.19 -11.82 -20.46
C SER A 201 19.18 -12.79 -21.09
N HIS A 202 19.65 -13.98 -21.46
CA HIS A 202 18.79 -15.09 -21.90
C HIS A 202 17.88 -15.64 -20.77
N SER A 203 17.93 -15.02 -19.59
CA SER A 203 17.29 -15.50 -18.37
C SER A 203 16.27 -14.54 -17.75
N GLY A 204 15.95 -13.42 -18.43
CA GLY A 204 14.80 -12.50 -18.23
C GLY A 204 14.47 -12.05 -16.80
N MET A 205 14.15 -12.99 -15.91
CA MET A 205 13.65 -12.81 -14.55
C MET A 205 14.63 -13.25 -13.45
N ALA A 206 15.63 -14.09 -13.76
CA ALA A 206 16.54 -14.65 -12.74
C ALA A 206 17.28 -13.60 -11.87
N PRO A 207 17.74 -12.46 -12.41
CA PRO A 207 18.35 -11.40 -11.60
C PRO A 207 17.35 -10.76 -10.62
N LEU A 208 16.11 -10.55 -11.05
CA LEU A 208 15.04 -9.97 -10.25
C LEU A 208 14.64 -10.94 -9.12
N THR A 209 14.38 -12.21 -9.43
CA THR A 209 14.05 -13.24 -8.42
C THR A 209 15.14 -13.36 -7.36
N ARG A 210 16.43 -13.36 -7.75
CA ARG A 210 17.55 -13.42 -6.80
C ARG A 210 17.61 -12.18 -5.91
N ARG A 211 17.30 -11.01 -6.45
CA ARG A 211 17.29 -9.74 -5.70
C ARG A 211 16.12 -9.69 -4.72
N MET A 212 14.93 -10.10 -5.15
CA MET A 212 13.74 -10.19 -4.29
C MET A 212 13.94 -11.16 -3.14
N GLY A 213 14.56 -12.31 -3.39
CA GLY A 213 14.97 -13.23 -2.32
C GLY A 213 15.89 -12.57 -1.28
N LYS A 214 16.83 -11.71 -1.71
CA LYS A 214 17.67 -10.93 -0.77
C LYS A 214 16.88 -9.89 0.02
N LEU A 215 15.89 -9.22 -0.59
CA LEU A 215 15.04 -8.26 0.11
C LEU A 215 14.14 -8.94 1.15
N ALA A 216 13.55 -10.08 0.80
CA ALA A 216 12.77 -10.91 1.73
C ALA A 216 13.64 -11.38 2.92
N ILE A 217 14.84 -11.89 2.64
CA ILE A 217 15.79 -12.29 3.70
C ILE A 217 16.15 -11.08 4.58
N LYS A 218 16.43 -9.91 4.01
CA LYS A 218 16.72 -8.70 4.79
C LYS A 218 15.55 -8.31 5.70
N ALA A 219 14.31 -8.37 5.21
CA ALA A 219 13.12 -8.07 6.00
C ALA A 219 12.97 -9.05 7.18
N VAL A 220 13.11 -10.36 6.90
CA VAL A 220 13.03 -11.43 7.92
C VAL A 220 14.16 -11.31 8.94
N VAL A 221 15.41 -11.12 8.51
CA VAL A 221 16.56 -10.98 9.41
C VAL A 221 16.39 -9.77 10.33
N ARG A 222 15.95 -8.62 9.81
CA ARG A 222 15.68 -7.44 10.65
C ARG A 222 14.57 -7.69 11.65
N TRP A 223 13.50 -8.39 11.24
CA TRP A 223 12.41 -8.77 12.13
C TRP A 223 12.83 -9.80 13.20
N LEU A 224 13.73 -10.73 12.88
CA LEU A 224 14.26 -11.68 13.86
C LEU A 224 15.19 -10.99 14.88
N LEU A 225 16.09 -10.13 14.40
CA LEU A 225 17.03 -9.39 15.26
C LEU A 225 16.32 -8.43 16.22
N SER A 226 15.17 -7.87 15.84
CA SER A 226 14.38 -7.03 16.73
C SER A 226 13.70 -7.82 17.85
N LYS A 227 13.33 -9.08 17.62
CA LYS A 227 12.73 -9.97 18.64
C LYS A 227 13.75 -10.39 19.69
N GLU A 228 15.01 -10.57 19.32
CA GLU A 228 16.08 -10.88 20.27
C GLU A 228 16.41 -9.70 21.18
N ASN A 229 16.44 -8.48 20.64
CA ASN A 229 16.69 -7.25 21.42
C ASN A 229 15.50 -6.83 22.31
N SER A 230 14.34 -7.48 22.17
CA SER A 230 13.14 -7.23 22.98
C SER A 230 13.01 -8.17 24.19
N LYS A 231 13.95 -9.10 24.39
CA LYS A 231 13.91 -9.98 25.58
C LYS A 231 14.30 -9.16 26.82
N PRO A 232 13.48 -9.13 27.88
CA PRO A 232 13.86 -8.47 29.12
C PRO A 232 15.13 -9.12 29.66
N SER A 233 16.10 -8.30 30.05
CA SER A 233 17.26 -8.75 30.79
C SER A 233 16.75 -9.40 32.08
N VAL A 234 16.88 -10.72 32.17
CA VAL A 234 16.67 -11.44 33.43
C VAL A 234 17.78 -10.97 34.35
N SER A 235 17.48 -10.01 35.21
CA SER A 235 18.36 -9.61 36.30
C SER A 235 18.46 -10.78 37.26
N THR A 236 19.52 -11.56 37.13
CA THR A 236 19.96 -12.49 38.17
C THR A 236 20.57 -11.66 39.29
N SER A 237 19.72 -11.20 40.21
CA SER A 237 20.16 -10.74 41.53
C SER A 237 20.44 -11.98 42.39
N THR A 238 21.72 -12.31 42.53
CA THR A 238 22.27 -13.08 43.65
C THR A 238 22.54 -12.16 44.83
#